data_AF-A0A1C6GXL0-F1
#
_entry.id   AF-A0A1C6GXL0-F1
#
_cell.length_a   1.000
_cell.length_b   1.000
_cell.length_c   1.000
_cell.angle_alpha   90.00
_cell.angle_beta   90.00
_cell.angle_gamma   90.00
#
_symmetry.space_group_name_H-M   'P 1'
#
loop_
_entity.id
_entity.type
_entity.pdbx_description
1 polymer ?
#
loop_
_entity_poly.entity_id
_entity_poly.type
_entity_poly.pdbx_seq_one_letter_code
_entity_poly.pdbx_strand_id
1 'polypeptide(L)'
;MELPKYKREYCCDECGLIWFAETTTSNTTTCPECGNSNRSGLIYACDSMGYAYAYNSIVDRLKENNKEIHFHKNHPKHQKEYIDNLMR
;
A
#
# COMPACT_ATOMS: atom_id res chain seq x y z
N MET A 1 -4.69 -13.54 24.82
CA MET A 1 -5.83 -13.40 23.89
C MET A 1 -5.25 -13.08 22.53
N GLU A 2 -5.42 -13.93 21.53
CA GLU A 2 -5.01 -13.61 20.17
C GLU A 2 -6.03 -12.65 19.56
N LEU A 3 -5.57 -11.53 19.02
CA LEU A 3 -6.44 -10.59 18.32
C LEU A 3 -6.91 -11.20 17.00
N PRO A 4 -8.17 -10.99 16.59
CA PRO A 4 -8.66 -11.50 15.32
C PRO A 4 -7.83 -10.91 14.17
N LYS A 5 -7.30 -11.80 13.33
CA LYS A 5 -6.57 -11.43 12.11
C LYS A 5 -7.56 -11.10 11.00
N TYR A 6 -7.25 -10.09 10.22
CA TYR A 6 -8.01 -9.73 9.02
C TYR A 6 -7.06 -9.26 7.93
N LYS A 7 -7.52 -9.35 6.68
CA LYS A 7 -6.77 -8.91 5.51
C LYS A 7 -7.06 -7.45 5.24
N ARG A 8 -6.01 -6.65 5.02
CA ARG A 8 -6.11 -5.20 4.81
C ARG A 8 -5.26 -4.74 3.62
N GLU A 9 -5.75 -3.78 2.85
CA GLU A 9 -4.97 -3.12 1.78
C GLU A 9 -4.09 -2.02 2.40
N TYR A 10 -2.80 -2.00 2.03
CA TYR A 10 -1.82 -1.04 2.49
C TYR A 10 -1.12 -0.35 1.32
N CYS A 11 -0.72 0.90 1.51
CA CYS A 11 0.14 1.66 0.59
C CYS A 11 1.40 2.13 1.30
N CYS A 12 2.52 2.02 0.60
CA CYS A 12 3.81 2.52 1.04
C CYS A 12 4.05 3.89 0.42
N ASP A 13 4.28 4.90 1.26
CA ASP A 13 4.63 6.25 0.82
C ASP A 13 6.07 6.39 0.33
N GLU A 14 6.91 5.40 0.62
CA GLU A 14 8.32 5.40 0.25
C GLU A 14 8.58 4.80 -1.13
N CYS A 15 7.88 3.72 -1.50
CA CYS A 15 8.08 3.05 -2.79
C CYS A 15 6.85 3.06 -3.70
N GLY A 16 5.66 3.37 -3.18
CA GLY A 16 4.43 3.42 -3.96
C GLY A 16 3.69 2.08 -4.07
N LEU A 17 4.23 1.02 -3.46
CA LEU A 17 3.59 -0.29 -3.49
C LEU A 17 2.23 -0.27 -2.78
N ILE A 18 1.21 -0.82 -3.44
CA ILE A 18 -0.08 -1.18 -2.85
C ILE A 18 -0.21 -2.70 -2.76
N TRP A 19 -0.44 -3.22 -1.55
CA TRP A 19 -0.52 -4.67 -1.31
C TRP A 19 -1.52 -5.02 -0.23
N PHE A 20 -1.92 -6.30 -0.18
CA PHE A 20 -2.69 -6.82 0.93
C PHE A 20 -1.78 -7.54 1.93
N ALA A 21 -2.02 -7.33 3.23
CA ALA A 21 -1.37 -8.08 4.30
C ALA A 21 -2.39 -8.55 5.34
N GLU A 22 -2.08 -9.67 6.00
CA GLU A 22 -2.79 -10.06 7.23
C GLU A 22 -2.30 -9.20 8.39
N THR A 23 -3.25 -8.62 9.12
CA THR A 23 -2.95 -7.71 10.22
C THR A 23 -3.87 -7.96 11.41
N THR A 24 -3.52 -7.36 12.55
CA THR A 24 -4.34 -7.27 13.76
C THR A 24 -4.47 -5.79 14.13
N THR A 25 -5.27 -5.45 15.14
CA THR A 25 -5.36 -4.07 15.66
C THR A 25 -4.06 -3.53 16.25
N SER A 26 -3.01 -4.34 16.41
CA SER A 26 -1.76 -3.96 17.09
C SER A 26 -0.48 -4.30 16.30
N ASN A 27 -0.58 -4.82 15.08
CA ASN A 27 0.60 -5.27 14.34
C ASN A 27 1.37 -4.13 13.68
N THR A 28 2.70 -4.31 13.65
CA THR A 28 3.62 -3.53 12.83
C THR A 28 3.52 -4.06 11.40
N THR A 29 3.13 -3.22 10.46
CA THR A 29 3.09 -3.57 9.03
C THR A 29 4.42 -3.14 8.40
N THR A 30 5.00 -4.02 7.59
CA THR A 30 6.25 -3.76 6.85
C THR A 30 5.96 -3.89 5.35
N CYS A 31 6.46 -2.94 4.56
CA CYS A 31 6.41 -2.98 3.11
C CYS A 31 7.30 -4.13 2.60
N PRO A 32 6.77 -5.08 1.82
CA PRO A 32 7.55 -6.23 1.35
C PRO A 32 8.58 -5.88 0.27
N GLU A 33 8.55 -4.67 -0.28
CA GLU A 33 9.44 -4.25 -1.36
C GLU A 33 10.62 -3.42 -0.87
N CYS A 34 10.37 -2.34 -0.12
CA CYS A 34 11.43 -1.45 0.36
C CYS A 34 11.78 -1.65 1.84
N GLY A 35 11.05 -2.49 2.58
CA GLY A 35 11.28 -2.70 4.01
C GLY A 35 10.82 -1.56 4.92
N ASN A 36 10.16 -0.52 4.37
CA ASN A 36 9.53 0.53 5.17
C ASN A 36 8.57 -0.09 6.20
N SER A 37 8.36 0.58 7.33
CA SER A 37 7.44 0.11 8.37
C SER A 37 6.71 1.29 8.99
N ASN A 38 5.56 1.05 9.61
CA ASN A 38 4.85 2.08 10.39
C ASN A 38 5.62 2.57 11.64
N ARG A 39 6.83 2.06 11.91
CA ARG A 39 7.74 2.54 12.97
C ARG A 39 8.83 3.48 12.45
N SER A 40 9.18 3.39 11.17
CA SER A 40 10.28 4.13 10.53
C SER A 40 9.80 5.12 9.47
N GLY A 41 8.63 4.88 8.88
CA GLY A 41 7.99 5.71 7.87
C GLY A 41 6.47 5.54 7.90
N LEU A 42 5.78 5.92 6.83
CA LEU A 42 4.32 5.97 6.82
C LEU A 42 3.75 4.88 5.91
N ILE A 43 3.19 3.84 6.54
CA ILE A 43 2.38 2.84 5.85
C ILE A 43 0.92 3.13 6.16
N TYR A 44 0.14 3.34 5.11
CA TYR A 44 -1.27 3.71 5.21
C TYR A 44 -2.17 2.56 4.85
N ALA A 45 -3.27 2.41 5.58
CA ALA A 45 -4.34 1.50 5.20
C ALA A 45 -5.23 2.12 4.10
N CYS A 46 -5.16 1.56 2.91
CA CYS A 46 -5.73 2.15 1.69
C CYS A 46 -7.17 1.72 1.37
N ASP A 47 -7.66 0.75 2.13
CA ASP A 47 -9.03 0.25 2.06
C ASP A 47 -10.02 1.03 2.93
N SER A 48 -9.58 2.08 3.61
CA SER A 48 -10.40 2.83 4.55
C SER A 48 -10.66 4.26 4.09
N MET A 49 -11.75 4.89 4.60
CA MET A 49 -12.01 6.31 4.32
C MET A 49 -10.85 7.23 4.74
N GLY A 50 -10.03 6.83 5.72
CA GLY A 50 -8.82 7.54 6.11
C GLY A 50 -7.79 7.64 4.97
N TYR A 51 -7.80 6.69 4.02
CA TYR A 51 -6.97 6.75 2.83
C TYR A 51 -7.29 7.95 1.94
N ALA A 52 -8.56 8.32 1.79
CA ALA A 52 -8.92 9.47 0.95
C ALA A 52 -8.24 10.76 1.42
N TYR A 53 -7.99 10.88 2.73
CA TYR A 53 -7.24 11.99 3.31
C TYR A 53 -5.73 11.84 3.19
N ALA A 54 -5.19 10.62 3.32
CA ALA A 54 -3.75 10.35 3.21
C ALA A 54 -3.26 10.25 1.76
N TYR A 55 -4.15 10.04 0.79
CA TYR A 55 -3.83 9.76 -0.60
C TYR A 55 -2.98 10.86 -1.23
N ASN A 56 -3.39 12.12 -1.07
CA ASN A 56 -2.64 13.25 -1.61
C ASN A 56 -1.24 13.32 -1.01
N SER A 57 -1.10 13.11 0.31
CA SER A 57 0.22 13.10 0.97
C SER A 57 1.11 11.96 0.46
N ILE A 58 0.55 10.78 0.19
CA ILE A 58 1.29 9.66 -0.41
C ILE A 58 1.75 10.03 -1.83
N VAL A 59 0.84 10.53 -2.66
CA VAL A 59 1.14 10.92 -4.04
C VAL A 59 2.19 12.02 -4.10
N ASP A 60 2.09 13.04 -3.26
CA ASP A 60 3.04 14.15 -3.22
C ASP A 60 4.43 13.66 -2.78
N ARG A 61 4.51 12.78 -1.77
CA ARG A 61 5.78 12.18 -1.33
C ARG A 61 6.41 11.31 -2.41
N LEU A 62 5.61 10.54 -3.14
CA LEU A 62 6.11 9.72 -4.24
C LEU A 62 6.63 10.59 -5.39
N LYS A 63 5.92 11.68 -5.73
CA LYS A 63 6.37 12.66 -6.73
C LYS A 63 7.71 13.31 -6.34
N GLU A 64 7.86 13.74 -5.09
CA GLU A 64 9.13 14.29 -4.57
C GLU A 64 10.30 13.30 -4.75
N ASN A 65 10.02 12.01 -4.69
CA ASN A 65 11.00 10.93 -4.84
C ASN A 65 11.10 10.35 -6.26
N ASN A 66 10.41 10.93 -7.26
CA ASN A 66 10.30 10.40 -8.62
C ASN A 66 9.83 8.93 -8.66
N LYS A 67 8.84 8.59 -7.84
CA LYS A 67 8.21 7.26 -7.79
C LYS A 67 6.73 7.34 -8.11
N GLU A 68 6.18 6.21 -8.53
CA GLU A 68 4.77 6.07 -8.88
C GLU A 68 4.11 4.96 -8.08
N ILE A 69 2.79 5.08 -7.92
CA ILE A 69 1.97 4.04 -7.31
C ILE A 69 1.96 2.83 -8.24
N HIS A 70 2.14 1.66 -7.66
CA HIS A 70 2.04 0.39 -8.38
C HIS A 70 1.51 -0.71 -7.47
N PHE A 71 0.95 -1.75 -8.06
CA PHE A 71 0.29 -2.81 -7.31
C PHE A 71 1.16 -4.05 -7.17
N HIS A 72 1.10 -4.71 -6.02
CA HIS A 72 1.72 -6.02 -5.84
C HIS A 72 1.12 -7.04 -6.82
N LYS A 73 1.92 -7.99 -7.31
CA LYS A 73 1.49 -9.02 -8.30
C LYS A 73 0.21 -9.80 -7.94
N ASN A 74 -0.06 -9.97 -6.65
CA ASN A 74 -1.25 -10.67 -6.14
C ASN A 74 -2.45 -9.74 -5.90
N HIS A 75 -2.32 -8.46 -6.24
CA HIS A 75 -3.37 -7.47 -6.09
C HIS A 75 -4.33 -7.56 -7.29
N PRO A 76 -5.66 -7.58 -7.09
CA PRO A 76 -6.62 -7.67 -8.20
C PRO A 76 -6.45 -6.56 -9.25
N LYS A 77 -6.06 -5.35 -8.81
CA LYS A 77 -5.81 -4.21 -9.72
C LYS A 77 -4.54 -4.35 -10.57
N HIS A 78 -3.53 -5.10 -10.12
CA HIS A 78 -2.33 -5.36 -10.94
C HIS A 78 -2.69 -6.10 -12.24
N GLN A 79 -3.64 -7.03 -12.18
CA GLN A 79 -4.13 -7.75 -13.37
C GLN A 79 -4.87 -6.83 -14.32
N LYS A 80 -5.62 -5.87 -13.79
CA LYS A 80 -6.36 -4.90 -14.61
C LYS A 80 -5.42 -3.94 -15.34
N GLU A 81 -4.44 -3.36 -14.66
CA GLU A 81 -3.44 -2.48 -15.29
C GLU A 81 -2.58 -3.21 -16.32
N TYR A 82 -2.21 -4.46 -16.07
CA TYR A 82 -1.48 -5.28 -17.04
C TYR A 82 -2.31 -5.52 -18.32
N ILE A 83 -3.62 -5.81 -18.17
CA ILE A 83 -4.54 -5.99 -19.30
C ILE A 83 -4.76 -4.68 -20.05
N ASP A 84 -4.98 -3.57 -19.34
CA ASP A 84 -5.22 -2.24 -19.95
C ASP A 84 -3.99 -1.73 -20.71
N ASN A 85 -2.77 -2.02 -20.23
CA ASN A 85 -1.52 -1.68 -20.92
C ASN A 85 -1.20 -2.60 -22.10
N LEU A 86 -1.67 -3.84 -22.12
CA LEU A 86 -1.54 -4.75 -23.26
C LEU A 86 -2.50 -4.43 -24.42
N MET A 87 -3.58 -3.71 -24.15
CA MET A 87 -4.59 -3.30 -25.15
C MET A 87 -4.39 -1.87 -25.67
N ARG A 88 -3.31 -1.18 -25.27
CA ARG A 88 -2.89 0.12 -25.80
C ARG A 88 -1.85 -0.03 -26.91
#